data_AF-A0A0B2WRA2-F1
#
_entry.id   AF-A0A0B2WRA2-F1
#
_cell.length_a   1.000
_cell.length_b   1.000
_cell.length_c   1.000
_cell.angle_alpha   90.00
_cell.angle_beta   90.00
_cell.angle_gamma   90.00
#
_symmetry.space_group_name_H-M   'P 1'
#
loop_
_entity.id
_entity.type
_entity.pdbx_description
1 polymer ?
#
loop_
_entity_poly.entity_id
_entity_poly.type
_entity_poly.pdbx_seq_one_letter_code
_entity_poly.pdbx_strand_id
1 'polypeptide(L)'
;MSVNSNTSLPNRLVESQQQSHPGPQRFAVNSDPAAVHRATVEEGVAVVEGFLSPGQVQKLNGDVTAPLDAFCKQPKSAAPDAKRPWMADFVSEHVSRAHNLVGFSHVFRHEIPKHEFMHEICRQTLLASGDYWLRYVAVIENGPGTSEQKWHRGQPDCGSVK
;
A
#
# COMPACT_ATOMS: atom_id res chain seq x y z
N MET A 1 24.67 -59.37 25.18
CA MET A 1 23.81 -59.91 24.11
C MET A 1 22.79 -58.84 23.76
N SER A 2 22.70 -58.55 22.47
CA SER A 2 21.91 -57.47 21.87
C SER A 2 20.41 -57.75 21.97
N VAL A 3 19.61 -56.74 22.29
CA VAL A 3 18.29 -56.56 21.67
C VAL A 3 17.91 -55.08 21.70
N ASN A 4 17.84 -54.52 20.50
CA ASN A 4 17.35 -53.20 20.16
C ASN A 4 15.84 -53.08 20.45
N SER A 5 15.40 -51.89 20.81
CA SER A 5 14.03 -51.44 20.55
C SER A 5 14.06 -49.94 20.24
N ASN A 6 14.36 -49.68 18.97
CA ASN A 6 14.39 -48.36 18.36
C ASN A 6 12.94 -47.91 18.12
N THR A 7 12.38 -47.10 19.01
CA THR A 7 11.05 -46.49 18.81
C THR A 7 11.22 -45.19 18.04
N SER A 8 11.25 -45.29 16.72
CA SER A 8 11.14 -44.13 15.84
C SER A 8 9.70 -43.61 15.88
N LEU A 9 9.53 -42.39 16.38
CA LEU A 9 8.29 -41.62 16.21
C LEU A 9 8.05 -41.41 14.70
N PRO A 10 6.81 -41.50 14.20
CA PRO A 10 6.53 -41.24 12.80
C PRO A 10 6.80 -39.76 12.50
N ASN A 11 7.73 -39.54 11.58
CA ASN A 11 8.05 -38.27 10.96
C ASN A 11 6.77 -37.79 10.26
N ARG A 12 5.99 -36.93 10.91
CA ARG A 12 4.84 -36.27 10.27
C ARG A 12 5.44 -35.25 9.31
N LEU A 13 5.70 -35.70 8.08
CA LEU A 13 5.84 -34.82 6.94
C LEU A 13 4.59 -33.94 6.92
N VAL A 14 4.75 -32.71 7.42
CA VAL A 14 3.79 -31.65 7.13
C VAL A 14 4.02 -31.36 5.67
N GLU A 15 3.31 -32.09 4.81
CA GLU A 15 3.11 -31.68 3.43
C GLU A 15 2.52 -30.28 3.51
N SER A 16 3.35 -29.27 3.24
CA SER A 16 2.88 -27.93 3.00
C SER A 16 2.06 -28.00 1.73
N GLN A 17 0.75 -28.24 1.88
CA GLN A 17 -0.19 -28.00 0.81
C GLN A 17 -0.09 -26.51 0.53
N GLN A 18 0.66 -26.20 -0.52
CA GLN A 18 0.75 -24.87 -1.09
C GLN A 18 -0.62 -24.62 -1.71
N GLN A 19 -1.57 -24.21 -0.86
CA GLN A 19 -2.90 -23.80 -1.28
C GLN A 19 -2.69 -22.73 -2.34
N SER A 20 -3.16 -23.01 -3.56
CA SER A 20 -3.25 -22.02 -4.61
C SER A 20 -4.22 -20.94 -4.14
N HIS A 21 -3.71 -19.94 -3.44
CA HIS A 21 -4.51 -18.77 -3.13
C HIS A 21 -4.86 -18.12 -4.47
N PRO A 22 -6.15 -18.06 -4.87
CA PRO A 22 -6.52 -17.24 -6.00
C PRO A 22 -6.02 -15.82 -5.71
N GLY A 23 -5.38 -15.20 -6.69
CA GLY A 23 -4.92 -13.80 -6.55
C GLY A 23 -6.09 -12.87 -6.20
N PRO A 24 -5.81 -11.61 -5.84
CA PRO A 24 -6.85 -10.66 -5.44
C PRO A 24 -7.92 -10.53 -6.52
N GLN A 25 -9.19 -10.45 -6.11
CA GLN A 25 -10.29 -10.21 -7.05
C GLN A 25 -10.09 -8.90 -7.83
N ARG A 26 -10.40 -8.95 -9.13
CA ARG A 26 -10.21 -7.85 -10.09
C ARG A 26 -11.56 -7.36 -10.61
N PHE A 27 -11.72 -6.05 -10.64
CA PHE A 27 -12.95 -5.35 -11.02
C PHE A 27 -12.64 -4.26 -12.05
N ALA A 28 -13.57 -3.98 -12.95
CA ALA A 28 -13.50 -2.77 -13.78
C ALA A 28 -14.05 -1.56 -12.99
N VAL A 29 -13.65 -0.34 -13.35
CA VAL A 29 -14.12 0.91 -12.70
C VAL A 29 -15.64 1.13 -12.73
N ASN A 30 -16.37 0.43 -13.61
CA ASN A 30 -17.83 0.44 -13.71
C ASN A 30 -18.52 -0.78 -13.06
N SER A 31 -17.79 -1.57 -12.28
CA SER A 31 -18.35 -2.70 -11.52
C SER A 31 -19.26 -2.22 -10.39
N ASP A 32 -19.94 -3.15 -9.71
CA ASP A 32 -20.71 -2.84 -8.51
C ASP A 32 -19.77 -2.50 -7.33
N PRO A 33 -19.84 -1.28 -6.74
CA PRO A 33 -19.04 -0.91 -5.57
C PRO A 33 -19.24 -1.85 -4.38
N ALA A 34 -20.44 -2.42 -4.21
CA ALA A 34 -20.72 -3.36 -3.13
C ALA A 34 -19.97 -4.68 -3.30
N ALA A 35 -19.70 -5.11 -4.54
CA ALA A 35 -18.85 -6.26 -4.80
C ALA A 35 -17.39 -5.99 -4.41
N VAL A 36 -16.87 -4.79 -4.72
CA VAL A 36 -15.51 -4.40 -4.33
C VAL A 36 -15.38 -4.28 -2.80
N HIS A 37 -16.39 -3.71 -2.14
CA HIS A 37 -16.44 -3.63 -0.68
C HIS A 37 -16.45 -5.03 -0.05
N ARG A 38 -17.28 -5.97 -0.53
CA ARG A 38 -17.29 -7.36 -0.04
C ARG A 38 -15.94 -8.03 -0.20
N ALA A 39 -15.31 -7.95 -1.38
CA ALA A 39 -13.98 -8.51 -1.60
C ALA A 39 -12.94 -7.88 -0.65
N THR A 40 -13.02 -6.58 -0.38
CA THR A 40 -12.14 -5.90 0.58
C THR A 40 -12.34 -6.41 2.01
N VAL A 41 -13.58 -6.71 2.43
CA VAL A 41 -13.88 -7.25 3.76
C VAL A 41 -13.45 -8.72 3.90
N GLU A 42 -13.71 -9.53 2.88
CA GLU A 42 -13.48 -10.98 2.91
C GLU A 42 -12.01 -11.35 2.66
N GLU A 43 -11.35 -10.69 1.70
CA GLU A 43 -9.98 -11.00 1.27
C GLU A 43 -8.94 -9.98 1.77
N GLY A 44 -9.37 -8.84 2.30
CA GLY A 44 -8.49 -7.75 2.73
C GLY A 44 -7.91 -6.92 1.58
N VAL A 45 -8.22 -7.25 0.32
CA VAL A 45 -7.68 -6.58 -0.88
C VAL A 45 -8.61 -6.77 -2.08
N ALA A 46 -8.69 -5.75 -2.93
CA ALA A 46 -9.34 -5.80 -4.24
C ALA A 46 -8.55 -4.95 -5.25
N VAL A 47 -8.61 -5.29 -6.54
CA VAL A 47 -7.97 -4.53 -7.63
C VAL A 47 -9.04 -3.92 -8.52
N VAL A 48 -8.96 -2.61 -8.76
CA VAL A 48 -9.82 -1.91 -9.71
C VAL A 48 -9.00 -1.51 -10.93
N GLU A 49 -9.26 -2.16 -12.06
CA GLU A 49 -8.60 -1.91 -13.32
C GLU A 49 -9.18 -0.65 -14.00
N GLY A 50 -8.28 0.16 -14.56
CA GLY A 50 -8.67 1.42 -15.19
C GLY A 50 -9.22 2.45 -14.21
N PHE A 51 -8.89 2.34 -12.91
CA PHE A 51 -9.33 3.30 -11.89
C PHE A 51 -8.91 4.74 -12.22
N LEU A 52 -7.69 4.94 -12.73
CA LEU A 52 -7.29 6.21 -13.34
C LEU A 52 -7.23 6.04 -14.86
N SER A 53 -7.73 7.04 -15.58
CA SER A 53 -7.57 7.10 -17.02
C SER A 53 -6.08 7.29 -17.42
N PRO A 54 -5.65 6.83 -18.60
CA PRO A 54 -4.28 7.05 -19.07
C PRO A 54 -3.88 8.54 -19.07
N GLY A 55 -4.82 9.45 -19.39
CA GLY A 55 -4.58 10.89 -19.37
C GLY A 55 -4.36 11.44 -17.95
N GLN A 56 -5.10 10.95 -16.95
CA GLN A 56 -4.87 11.32 -15.56
C GLN A 56 -3.51 10.81 -15.07
N VAL A 57 -3.13 9.58 -15.43
CA VAL A 57 -1.81 9.01 -15.10
C VAL A 57 -0.69 9.85 -15.73
N GLN A 58 -0.82 10.23 -16.99
CA GLN A 58 0.18 11.06 -17.68
C GLN A 58 0.35 12.44 -17.00
N LYS A 59 -0.75 13.12 -16.69
CA LYS A 59 -0.71 14.42 -15.98
C LYS A 59 -0.08 14.28 -14.60
N LEU A 60 -0.47 13.24 -13.85
CA LEU A 60 0.02 13.00 -12.50
C LEU A 60 1.53 12.73 -12.52
N ASN A 61 2.00 11.92 -13.47
CA ASN A 61 3.42 11.68 -13.69
C ASN A 61 4.16 13.00 -14.01
N GLY A 62 3.61 13.84 -14.88
CA GLY A 62 4.17 15.16 -15.19
C GLY A 62 4.30 16.08 -13.96
N ASP A 63 3.31 16.06 -13.06
CA ASP A 63 3.31 16.87 -11.84
C ASP A 63 4.37 16.41 -10.82
N VAL A 64 4.71 15.11 -10.79
CA VAL A 64 5.58 14.53 -9.74
C VAL A 64 7.03 14.30 -10.16
N THR A 65 7.35 14.30 -11.46
CA THR A 65 8.74 14.10 -11.93
C THR A 65 9.73 15.04 -11.26
N ALA A 66 9.50 16.35 -11.31
CA ALA A 66 10.44 17.32 -10.73
C ALA A 66 10.54 17.20 -9.19
N PRO A 67 9.44 17.05 -8.42
CA PRO A 67 9.52 16.74 -6.99
C PRO A 67 10.29 15.47 -6.63
N LEU A 68 10.12 14.38 -7.39
CA LEU A 68 10.83 13.12 -7.16
C LEU A 68 12.33 13.25 -7.47
N ASP A 69 12.68 13.91 -8.59
CA ASP A 69 14.07 14.22 -8.93
C ASP A 69 14.74 15.09 -7.87
N ALA A 70 14.03 16.09 -7.36
CA ALA A 70 14.51 16.96 -6.30
C ALA A 70 14.78 16.16 -5.01
N PHE A 71 13.86 15.26 -4.64
CA PHE A 71 14.02 14.37 -3.49
C PHE A 71 15.24 13.44 -3.64
N CYS A 72 15.41 12.79 -4.79
CA CYS A 72 16.56 11.92 -5.08
C CYS A 72 17.90 12.63 -4.85
N LYS A 73 17.99 13.91 -5.23
CA LYS A 73 19.23 14.70 -5.20
C LYS A 73 19.53 15.29 -3.83
N GLN A 74 18.59 15.21 -2.88
CA GLN A 74 18.84 15.74 -1.54
C GLN A 74 19.80 14.83 -0.77
N PRO A 75 20.86 15.39 -0.16
CA PRO A 75 21.72 14.62 0.71
C PRO A 75 20.91 14.16 1.94
N LYS A 76 20.89 12.85 2.18
CA LYS A 76 20.30 12.29 3.39
C LYS A 76 21.20 12.61 4.59
N SER A 77 20.59 13.01 5.71
CA SER A 77 21.35 13.24 6.93
C SER A 77 22.01 11.94 7.38
N ALA A 78 23.33 11.99 7.60
CA ALA A 78 24.07 10.86 8.16
C ALA A 78 23.68 10.56 9.63
N ALA A 79 23.05 11.53 10.30
CA ALA A 79 22.56 11.41 11.67
C ALA A 79 21.18 12.10 11.76
N PRO A 80 20.07 11.38 11.54
CA PRO A 80 18.73 11.91 11.79
C PRO A 80 18.61 12.35 13.25
N ASP A 81 17.86 13.42 13.51
CA ASP A 81 17.56 13.83 14.88
C ASP A 81 16.72 12.75 15.57
N ALA A 82 17.36 11.96 16.45
CA ALA A 82 16.69 10.88 17.18
C ALA A 82 15.53 11.36 18.07
N LYS A 83 15.49 12.65 18.43
CA LYS A 83 14.40 13.24 19.22
C LYS A 83 13.24 13.73 18.34
N ARG A 84 13.47 13.93 17.04
CA ARG A 84 12.47 14.41 16.07
C ARG A 84 12.64 13.68 14.73
N PRO A 85 12.42 12.36 14.71
CA PRO A 85 12.54 11.59 13.49
C PRO A 85 11.49 12.04 12.47
N TRP A 86 11.92 12.38 11.25
CA TRP A 86 11.01 12.63 10.14
C TRP A 86 10.95 11.42 9.23
N MET A 87 9.77 11.11 8.68
CA MET A 87 9.63 9.97 7.76
C MET A 87 10.58 10.01 6.56
N ALA A 88 10.97 11.21 6.11
CA ALA A 88 11.95 11.41 5.03
C ALA A 88 13.33 10.81 5.37
N ASP A 89 13.71 10.79 6.65
CA ASP A 89 14.99 10.26 7.12
C ASP A 89 15.08 8.73 7.01
N PHE A 90 13.93 8.05 6.88
CA PHE A 90 13.83 6.58 6.83
C PHE A 90 13.50 6.05 5.43
N VAL A 91 13.48 6.90 4.41
CA VAL A 91 13.26 6.46 3.03
C VAL A 91 14.53 5.74 2.56
N SER A 92 14.40 4.53 2.03
CA SER A 92 15.51 3.73 1.50
C SER A 92 16.27 4.46 0.39
N GLU A 93 17.55 4.14 0.19
CA GLU A 93 18.45 4.82 -0.76
C GLU A 93 17.86 4.97 -2.18
N HIS A 94 17.31 3.89 -2.74
CA HIS A 94 16.76 3.86 -4.10
C HIS A 94 15.27 4.20 -4.19
N VAL A 95 14.69 4.73 -3.11
CA VAL A 95 13.27 5.10 -3.06
C VAL A 95 13.13 6.61 -2.95
N SER A 96 12.22 7.16 -3.75
CA SER A 96 11.86 8.58 -3.71
C SER A 96 10.39 8.77 -3.43
N ARG A 97 10.07 9.84 -2.69
CA ARG A 97 8.70 10.13 -2.29
C ARG A 97 8.35 11.60 -2.48
N ALA A 98 7.24 11.84 -3.17
CA ALA A 98 6.61 13.15 -3.23
C ALA A 98 5.33 13.10 -2.39
N HIS A 99 5.24 13.92 -1.35
CA HIS A 99 4.07 14.03 -0.47
C HIS A 99 3.28 15.32 -0.75
N ASN A 100 2.09 15.45 -0.16
CA ASN A 100 1.27 16.68 -0.23
C ASN A 100 0.90 17.10 -1.67
N LEU A 101 0.54 16.13 -2.51
CA LEU A 101 0.14 16.36 -3.91
C LEU A 101 -0.97 17.40 -4.08
N VAL A 102 -1.87 17.55 -3.09
CA VAL A 102 -2.90 18.60 -3.08
C VAL A 102 -2.29 20.00 -3.26
N GLY A 103 -1.07 20.22 -2.76
CA GLY A 103 -0.39 21.51 -2.83
C GLY A 103 0.08 21.89 -4.23
N PHE A 104 0.42 20.92 -5.08
CA PHE A 104 1.07 21.22 -6.37
C PHE A 104 0.48 20.51 -7.59
N SER A 105 -0.14 19.34 -7.44
CA SER A 105 -0.73 18.60 -8.56
C SER A 105 -2.16 19.04 -8.80
N HIS A 106 -2.42 19.62 -9.96
CA HIS A 106 -3.77 20.06 -10.33
C HIS A 106 -4.70 18.85 -10.57
N VAL A 107 -4.20 17.83 -11.29
CA VAL A 107 -4.99 16.61 -11.55
C VAL A 107 -5.33 15.90 -10.24
N PHE A 108 -4.39 15.85 -9.28
CA PHE A 108 -4.71 15.34 -7.96
C PHE A 108 -5.72 16.23 -7.26
N ARG A 109 -5.52 17.55 -7.12
CA ARG A 109 -6.45 18.36 -6.33
C ARG A 109 -7.88 18.41 -6.89
N HIS A 110 -8.06 18.36 -8.20
CA HIS A 110 -9.35 18.65 -8.84
C HIS A 110 -10.07 17.45 -9.46
N GLU A 111 -9.37 16.36 -9.74
CA GLU A 111 -9.94 15.20 -10.45
C GLU A 111 -9.95 13.93 -9.56
N ILE A 112 -8.80 13.52 -9.02
CA ILE A 112 -8.66 12.19 -8.39
C ILE A 112 -9.50 12.02 -7.10
N PRO A 113 -9.46 12.92 -6.09
CA PRO A 113 -10.28 12.88 -4.90
C PRO A 113 -11.76 13.17 -5.12
N LYS A 114 -12.22 13.35 -6.37
CA LYS A 114 -13.65 13.46 -6.71
C LYS A 114 -14.17 12.21 -7.41
N HIS A 115 -13.42 11.12 -7.37
CA HIS A 115 -13.78 9.89 -8.05
C HIS A 115 -15.01 9.25 -7.38
N GLU A 116 -16.19 9.36 -7.97
CA GLU A 116 -17.46 8.89 -7.37
C GLU A 116 -17.43 7.41 -6.98
N PHE A 117 -16.89 6.54 -7.83
CA PHE A 117 -16.73 5.11 -7.52
C PHE A 117 -15.88 4.85 -6.26
N MET A 118 -14.81 5.65 -6.06
CA MET A 118 -13.97 5.56 -4.87
C MET A 118 -14.76 5.97 -3.63
N HIS A 119 -15.50 7.07 -3.74
CA HIS A 119 -16.33 7.56 -2.64
C HIS A 119 -17.41 6.58 -2.24
N GLU A 120 -17.99 5.85 -3.19
CA GLU A 120 -18.99 4.83 -2.90
C GLU A 120 -18.39 3.64 -2.12
N ILE A 121 -17.21 3.17 -2.52
CA ILE A 121 -16.48 2.13 -1.75
C ILE A 121 -16.13 2.63 -0.35
N CYS A 122 -15.64 3.88 -0.22
CA CYS A 122 -15.30 4.47 1.07
C CYS A 122 -16.52 4.62 1.98
N ARG A 123 -17.67 5.08 1.46
CA ARG A 123 -18.92 5.20 2.23
C ARG A 123 -19.35 3.86 2.81
N GLN A 124 -19.29 2.79 2.03
CA GLN A 124 -19.65 1.45 2.51
C GLN A 124 -18.64 0.93 3.54
N THR A 125 -17.35 1.10 3.26
CA THR A 125 -16.26 0.59 4.12
C THR A 125 -16.19 1.31 5.46
N LEU A 126 -16.48 2.61 5.50
CA LEU A 126 -16.33 3.45 6.68
C LEU A 126 -17.67 3.84 7.31
N LEU A 127 -18.79 3.27 6.85
CA LEU A 127 -20.14 3.60 7.32
C LEU A 127 -20.26 3.59 8.85
N ALA A 128 -19.67 2.58 9.50
CA ALA A 128 -19.70 2.45 10.97
C ALA A 128 -18.81 3.45 11.70
N SER A 129 -17.82 4.03 11.02
CA SER A 129 -16.89 5.03 11.55
C SER A 129 -17.34 6.47 11.28
N GLY A 130 -18.28 6.67 10.35
CA GLY A 130 -18.77 7.98 9.93
C GLY A 130 -18.01 8.54 8.73
N ASP A 131 -17.80 9.86 8.74
CA ASP A 131 -17.13 10.56 7.65
C ASP A 131 -15.65 10.18 7.53
N TYR A 132 -15.09 10.39 6.33
CA TYR A 132 -13.70 10.12 6.03
C TYR A 132 -13.03 11.28 5.30
N TRP A 133 -11.71 11.36 5.45
CA TRP A 133 -10.88 12.33 4.74
C TRP A 133 -9.54 11.73 4.33
N LEU A 134 -8.83 12.44 3.45
CA LEU A 134 -7.49 12.06 3.03
C LEU A 134 -6.48 12.27 4.16
N ARG A 135 -5.92 11.19 4.73
CA ARG A 135 -4.86 11.29 5.74
C ARG A 135 -3.54 11.78 5.15
N TYR A 136 -3.12 11.18 4.04
CA TYR A 136 -1.99 11.64 3.25
C TYR A 136 -2.13 11.12 1.82
N VAL A 137 -1.40 11.76 0.92
CA VAL A 137 -1.17 11.30 -0.45
C VAL A 137 0.32 11.33 -0.71
N ALA A 138 0.82 10.32 -1.41
CA ALA A 138 2.19 10.30 -1.90
C ALA A 138 2.28 9.60 -3.26
N VAL A 139 3.29 9.97 -4.04
CA VAL A 139 3.86 9.12 -5.07
C VAL A 139 5.15 8.51 -4.53
N ILE A 140 5.31 7.21 -4.74
CA ILE A 140 6.49 6.45 -4.34
C ILE A 140 7.13 5.92 -5.62
N GLU A 141 8.37 6.33 -5.87
CA GLU A 141 9.19 5.82 -6.96
C GLU A 141 10.22 4.83 -6.39
N ASN A 142 10.20 3.61 -6.90
CA ASN A 142 11.20 2.59 -6.61
C ASN A 142 12.17 2.54 -7.79
N GLY A 143 13.34 3.15 -7.62
CA GLY A 143 14.39 3.14 -8.64
C GLY A 143 15.09 1.79 -8.74
N PRO A 144 15.98 1.62 -9.74
CA PRO A 144 16.82 0.42 -9.87
C PRO A 144 17.60 0.15 -8.58
N GLY A 145 17.60 -1.12 -8.13
CA GLY A 145 18.26 -1.54 -6.89
C GLY A 145 17.37 -1.48 -5.64
N THR A 146 16.11 -1.04 -5.74
CA THR A 146 15.17 -1.07 -4.61
C THR A 146 14.99 -2.50 -4.09
N SER A 147 15.28 -2.71 -2.80
CA SER A 147 15.12 -4.01 -2.14
C SER A 147 13.67 -4.35 -1.84
N GLU A 148 13.38 -5.64 -1.73
CA GLU A 148 12.08 -6.14 -1.25
C GLU A 148 11.77 -5.60 0.16
N GLN A 149 10.50 -5.22 0.38
CA GLN A 149 10.04 -4.75 1.69
C GLN A 149 9.75 -5.92 2.62
N LYS A 150 9.95 -5.69 3.93
CA LYS A 150 9.49 -6.64 4.96
C LYS A 150 7.97 -6.68 5.01
N TRP A 151 7.39 -7.82 5.40
CA TRP A 151 5.96 -7.95 5.68
C TRP A 151 5.51 -6.93 6.74
N HIS A 152 4.44 -6.18 6.45
CA HIS A 152 3.92 -5.14 7.33
C HIS A 152 2.43 -4.89 7.05
N ARG A 153 1.76 -4.16 7.96
CA ARG A 153 0.43 -3.57 7.73
C ARG A 153 0.58 -2.09 7.42
N GLY A 154 -0.24 -1.56 6.52
CA GLY A 154 -0.25 -0.13 6.20
C GLY A 154 -0.84 0.76 7.31
N GLN A 155 -1.66 0.18 8.19
CA GLN A 155 -2.24 0.89 9.32
C GLN A 155 -1.18 1.12 10.42
N PRO A 156 -0.97 2.36 10.88
CA PRO A 156 -0.12 2.61 12.04
C PRO A 156 -0.74 1.97 13.28
N ASP A 157 0.11 1.53 14.21
CA ASP A 157 -0.33 1.14 15.55
C ASP A 157 -0.72 2.41 16.34
N CYS A 158 -1.95 2.86 16.15
CA CYS A 158 -2.59 3.85 16.99
C CYS A 158 -3.11 3.11 18.22
N GLY A 159 -2.22 2.84 19.18
CA GLY A 159 -2.50 1.99 20.35
C GLY A 159 -3.93 2.15 20.86
N SER A 160 -4.61 1.03 21.13
CA SER A 160 -6.01 1.01 21.52
C SER A 160 -6.24 1.98 22.67
N VAL A 161 -6.92 3.10 22.39
CA VAL A 161 -7.48 3.95 23.44
C VAL A 161 -8.56 3.10 24.09
N LYS A 162 -8.22 2.52 25.25
CA LYS A 162 -9.17 1.84 26.11
C LYS A 162 -10.08 2.87 26.77
#